data_AF-A0A5R9P400-F1
#
_entry.id   AF-A0A5R9P400-F1
#
_cell.length_a   1.000
_cell.length_b   1.000
_cell.length_c   1.000
_cell.angle_alpha   90.00
_cell.angle_beta   90.00
_cell.angle_gamma   90.00
#
_symmetry.space_group_name_H-M   'P 1'
#
loop_
_entity.id
_entity.type
_entity.pdbx_description
1 polymer ?
#
loop_
_entity_poly.entity_id
_entity_poly.type
_entity_poly.pdbx_seq_one_letter_code
_entity_poly.pdbx_strand_id
1 'polypeptide(L)'
;MTVQGLPYLIVTMDYTTTCAGTCPTCVLGKAERLETGPASTVEAISIGMKAAAAHYGYVETLAVGIGRANVLMLPHSSIAEIVEILEIAKREFKYGSIIAEISTSLIGKIEPQIERAKKLAIALEGIGVDARFVVVGNTALVSEKYWANLDQFLGAMEEFRGGRKVEDNGDILQLALSVESLPNPEKLVSRMIGYGFPINVAWAPGHDSGARSEEGLKRLEDWLTDFYGLSITHGLDSSLVNRIGAAVDVAMPTLTEAAQHAARSSEAIVYISPDGQWHNGLFTALAEMDPVRFDPVPTDKTMAGVSARELRQFMTNPACTACPFTGPCVSAGGHKIAQIALRNFTQGTTTCPNGLQKSFAKATQAKTNNSREAVHAFS
;
A
#
# COMPACT_ATOMS: atom_id res chain seq x y z
N MET A 1 -6.80 -12.32 23.12
CA MET A 1 -6.27 -13.48 22.36
C MET A 1 -5.08 -12.95 21.58
N THR A 2 -3.90 -13.55 21.70
CA THR A 2 -2.68 -13.06 21.03
C THR A 2 -2.56 -13.69 19.65
N VAL A 3 -2.30 -12.88 18.62
CA VAL A 3 -2.05 -13.38 17.26
C VAL A 3 -0.63 -13.96 17.19
N GLN A 4 -0.44 -15.16 16.63
CA GLN A 4 0.86 -15.84 16.60
C GLN A 4 1.21 -16.32 15.19
N GLY A 5 2.52 -16.37 14.89
CA GLY A 5 3.05 -16.98 13.68
C GLY A 5 2.76 -16.18 12.40
N LEU A 6 2.79 -14.84 12.48
CA LEU A 6 2.69 -14.00 11.30
C LEU A 6 4.07 -13.94 10.59
N PRO A 7 4.14 -14.20 9.27
CA PRO A 7 5.38 -14.06 8.51
C PRO A 7 5.81 -12.59 8.40
N TYR A 8 4.86 -11.65 8.47
CA TYR A 8 5.15 -10.22 8.50
C TYR A 8 4.11 -9.46 9.31
N LEU A 9 4.52 -8.33 9.88
CA LEU A 9 3.65 -7.33 10.50
C LEU A 9 4.13 -5.93 10.09
N ILE A 10 3.22 -5.13 9.54
CA ILE A 10 3.45 -3.72 9.21
C ILE A 10 2.83 -2.87 10.30
N VAL A 11 3.62 -2.02 10.97
CA VAL A 11 3.14 -1.08 11.98
C VAL A 11 3.41 0.33 11.47
N THR A 12 2.39 0.99 10.94
CA THR A 12 2.48 2.34 10.37
C THR A 12 1.97 3.38 11.35
N MET A 13 2.62 4.53 11.44
CA MET A 13 2.20 5.63 12.32
C MET A 13 2.11 6.98 11.62
N ASP A 14 1.19 7.80 12.11
CA ASP A 14 0.91 9.15 11.61
C ASP A 14 1.93 10.16 12.14
N TYR A 15 3.23 9.84 12.07
CA TYR A 15 4.28 10.74 12.56
C TYR A 15 4.39 12.03 11.74
N THR A 16 4.04 12.00 10.45
CA THR A 16 4.13 13.16 9.57
C THR A 16 2.94 13.23 8.62
N THR A 17 2.27 14.39 8.61
CA THR A 17 1.19 14.72 7.68
C THR A 17 1.54 15.89 6.75
N THR A 18 2.66 16.57 6.97
CA THR A 18 3.06 17.73 6.14
C THR A 18 3.39 17.32 4.71
N CYS A 19 2.72 17.95 3.74
CA CYS A 19 2.98 17.74 2.32
C CYS A 19 2.42 18.89 1.48
N ALA A 20 3.30 19.56 0.74
CA ALA A 20 2.93 20.60 -0.21
C ALA A 20 2.37 20.05 -1.54
N GLY A 21 2.39 18.73 -1.76
CA GLY A 21 1.91 18.09 -2.98
C GLY A 21 0.39 18.01 -3.10
N THR A 22 -0.15 18.03 -4.32
CA THR A 22 -1.59 18.14 -4.59
C THR A 22 -2.17 16.87 -5.24
N CYS A 23 -1.87 15.69 -4.68
CA CYS A 23 -2.40 14.43 -5.21
C CYS A 23 -3.95 14.46 -5.20
N PRO A 24 -4.63 14.16 -6.32
CA PRO A 24 -6.10 14.20 -6.37
C PRO A 24 -6.77 13.26 -5.36
N THR A 25 -6.15 12.11 -5.09
CA THR A 25 -6.63 11.08 -4.16
C THR A 25 -6.00 11.16 -2.77
N CYS A 26 -5.44 12.32 -2.40
CA CYS A 26 -4.80 12.51 -1.10
C CYS A 26 -5.81 12.36 0.04
N VAL A 27 -5.53 11.44 0.97
CA VAL A 27 -6.35 11.19 2.16
C VAL A 27 -6.10 12.18 3.30
N LEU A 28 -5.12 13.07 3.15
CA LEU A 28 -4.78 14.08 4.16
C LEU A 28 -5.61 15.34 3.96
N GLY A 29 -6.16 15.85 5.06
CA GLY A 29 -6.88 17.12 5.07
C GLY A 29 -5.98 18.31 4.74
N LYS A 30 -6.59 19.41 4.29
CA LYS A 30 -5.85 20.64 3.96
C LYS A 30 -5.05 21.19 5.15
N ALA A 31 -5.62 21.14 6.35
CA ALA A 31 -4.96 21.60 7.57
C ALA A 31 -3.75 20.73 7.92
N GLU A 32 -3.93 19.40 7.94
CA GLU A 32 -2.86 18.43 8.24
C GLU A 32 -1.63 18.58 7.32
N ARG A 33 -1.87 18.97 6.06
CA ARG A 33 -0.81 19.16 5.06
C ARG A 33 0.03 20.42 5.26
N LEU A 34 -0.50 21.41 5.98
CA LEU A 34 0.17 22.69 6.26
C LEU A 34 0.96 22.68 7.57
N GLU A 35 0.85 21.62 8.36
CA GLU A 35 1.66 21.43 9.57
C GLU A 35 3.16 21.49 9.22
N THR A 36 3.97 21.98 10.15
CA THR A 36 5.42 22.15 9.94
C THR A 36 6.26 21.24 10.82
N GLY A 37 5.64 20.60 11.82
CA GLY A 37 6.27 19.65 12.71
C GLY A 37 5.70 18.24 12.55
N PRO A 38 6.18 17.30 13.40
CA PRO A 38 5.57 15.99 13.55
C PRO A 38 4.09 16.12 13.94
N ALA A 39 3.26 15.23 13.40
CA ALA A 39 1.84 15.16 13.75
C ALA A 39 1.60 14.39 15.06
N SER A 40 2.56 13.55 15.46
CA SER A 40 2.50 12.72 16.68
C SER A 40 3.74 12.96 17.54
N THR A 41 3.60 12.82 18.86
CA THR A 41 4.77 12.78 19.76
C THR A 41 5.31 11.36 19.91
N VAL A 42 6.57 11.23 20.34
CA VAL A 42 7.20 9.92 20.59
C VAL A 42 6.46 9.17 21.70
N GLU A 43 5.97 9.88 22.73
CA GLU A 43 5.22 9.29 23.84
C GLU A 43 3.89 8.69 23.38
N ALA A 44 3.13 9.39 22.52
CA ALA A 44 1.88 8.88 21.98
C ALA A 44 2.11 7.63 21.12
N ILE A 45 3.15 7.66 20.26
CA ILE A 45 3.55 6.49 19.46
C ILE A 45 3.96 5.33 20.37
N SER A 46 4.72 5.59 21.44
CA SER A 46 5.15 4.58 22.41
C SER A 46 3.97 3.88 23.08
N ILE A 47 2.94 4.65 23.48
CA ILE A 47 1.70 4.10 24.05
C ILE A 47 1.01 3.18 23.04
N GLY A 48 0.84 3.63 21.79
CA GLY A 48 0.22 2.85 20.72
C GLY A 48 1.00 1.58 20.38
N MET A 49 2.33 1.68 20.25
CA MET A 49 3.20 0.55 19.97
C MET A 49 3.13 -0.50 21.06
N LYS A 50 3.21 -0.10 22.34
CA LYS A 50 3.10 -1.02 23.47
C LYS A 50 1.75 -1.72 23.51
N ALA A 51 0.67 -0.97 23.26
CA ALA A 51 -0.68 -1.51 23.24
C ALA A 51 -0.87 -2.52 22.09
N ALA A 52 -0.39 -2.19 20.89
CA ALA A 52 -0.40 -3.08 19.73
C ALA A 52 0.46 -4.32 19.99
N ALA A 53 1.72 -4.16 20.43
CA ALA A 53 2.65 -5.26 20.70
C ALA A 53 2.09 -6.29 21.69
N ALA A 54 1.29 -5.87 22.68
CA ALA A 54 0.63 -6.79 23.59
C ALA A 54 -0.38 -7.75 22.91
N HIS A 55 -0.87 -7.42 21.71
CA HIS A 55 -1.78 -8.23 20.91
C HIS A 55 -1.08 -9.19 19.95
N TYR A 56 0.20 -8.94 19.65
CA TYR A 56 0.99 -9.71 18.68
C TYR A 56 2.08 -10.53 19.36
N GLY A 57 2.20 -11.79 18.93
CA GLY A 57 3.28 -12.69 19.32
C GLY A 57 4.57 -12.41 18.54
N TYR A 58 5.40 -13.44 18.39
CA TYR A 58 6.56 -13.38 17.51
C TYR A 58 6.13 -13.22 16.04
N VAL A 59 6.80 -12.30 15.33
CA VAL A 59 6.66 -12.07 13.88
C VAL A 59 8.00 -12.32 13.19
N GLU A 60 8.03 -12.88 11.98
CA GLU A 60 9.31 -13.12 11.31
C GLU A 60 9.94 -11.79 10.85
N THR A 61 9.17 -10.95 10.16
CA THR A 61 9.59 -9.61 9.71
C THR A 61 8.68 -8.53 10.30
N LEU A 62 9.26 -7.51 10.93
CA LEU A 62 8.56 -6.31 11.40
C LEU A 62 8.92 -5.11 10.51
N ALA A 63 7.93 -4.56 9.81
CA ALA A 63 8.08 -3.31 9.07
C ALA A 63 7.47 -2.15 9.87
N VAL A 64 8.25 -1.13 10.17
CA VAL A 64 7.81 0.04 10.94
C VAL A 64 7.69 1.25 10.02
N GLY A 65 6.45 1.58 9.66
CA GLY A 65 6.12 2.68 8.75
C GLY A 65 6.10 4.03 9.45
N ILE A 66 6.99 4.94 9.07
CA ILE A 66 7.11 6.29 9.60
C ILE A 66 6.44 7.30 8.65
N GLY A 67 5.34 7.88 9.11
CA GLY A 67 4.64 8.98 8.44
C GLY A 67 3.79 8.55 7.26
N ARG A 68 2.96 9.48 6.78
CA ARG A 68 2.10 9.32 5.58
C ARG A 68 2.39 10.31 4.46
N ALA A 69 3.29 11.23 4.75
CA ALA A 69 3.50 12.43 3.97
C ALA A 69 5.00 12.59 3.66
N ASN A 70 5.54 13.81 3.71
CA ASN A 70 6.95 14.02 3.44
C ASN A 70 7.81 14.11 4.71
N VAL A 71 8.24 12.95 5.23
CA VAL A 71 9.12 12.87 6.41
C VAL A 71 10.44 13.61 6.19
N LEU A 72 10.95 13.64 4.95
CA LEU A 72 12.22 14.27 4.63
C LEU A 72 12.19 15.80 4.69
N MET A 73 11.01 16.41 4.85
CA MET A 73 10.83 17.85 5.01
C MET A 73 10.71 18.31 6.48
N LEU A 74 10.70 17.38 7.44
CA LEU A 74 10.62 17.72 8.86
C LEU A 74 11.88 18.47 9.38
N PRO A 75 11.83 19.11 10.56
CA PRO A 75 13.00 19.71 11.19
C PRO A 75 14.12 18.71 11.50
N HIS A 76 15.38 19.13 11.57
CA HIS A 76 16.51 18.21 11.82
C HIS A 76 16.40 17.39 13.12
N SER A 77 15.71 17.90 14.14
CA SER A 77 15.45 17.18 15.39
C SER A 77 14.70 15.86 15.19
N SER A 78 13.90 15.76 14.12
CA SER A 78 13.07 14.59 13.84
C SER A 78 13.89 13.31 13.59
N ILE A 79 15.18 13.41 13.25
CA ILE A 79 16.03 12.23 13.05
C ILE A 79 16.18 11.46 14.38
N ALA A 80 16.46 12.18 15.47
CA ALA A 80 16.60 11.56 16.79
C ALA A 80 15.28 10.96 17.28
N GLU A 81 14.16 11.64 17.04
CA GLU A 81 12.82 11.15 17.37
C GLU A 81 12.47 9.87 16.60
N ILE A 82 12.80 9.80 15.29
CA ILE A 82 12.59 8.59 14.48
C ILE A 82 13.44 7.43 15.02
N VAL A 83 14.71 7.67 15.36
CA VAL A 83 15.58 6.65 15.98
C VAL A 83 14.97 6.15 17.30
N GLU A 84 14.46 7.05 18.13
CA GLU A 84 13.81 6.69 19.40
C GLU A 84 12.55 5.85 19.18
N ILE A 85 11.71 6.20 18.20
CA ILE A 85 10.53 5.42 17.79
C ILE A 85 10.93 3.99 17.39
N LEU A 86 12.01 3.84 16.61
CA LEU A 86 12.47 2.51 16.18
C LEU A 86 13.05 1.70 17.35
N GLU A 87 13.78 2.33 18.28
CA GLU A 87 14.23 1.67 19.50
C GLU A 87 13.06 1.23 20.40
N ILE A 88 11.97 1.99 20.44
CA ILE A 88 10.74 1.56 21.10
C ILE A 88 10.18 0.32 20.40
N ALA A 89 10.04 0.32 19.07
CA ALA A 89 9.55 -0.84 18.33
C ALA A 89 10.39 -2.10 18.61
N LYS A 90 11.72 -1.96 18.62
CA LYS A 90 12.66 -3.06 18.94
C LYS A 90 12.48 -3.63 20.34
N ARG A 91 12.11 -2.79 21.31
CA ARG A 91 11.90 -3.20 22.70
C ARG A 91 10.53 -3.86 22.92
N GLU A 92 9.49 -3.33 22.29
CA GLU A 92 8.12 -3.78 22.55
C GLU A 92 7.72 -5.03 21.74
N PHE A 93 8.17 -5.16 20.48
CA PHE A 93 7.81 -6.28 19.62
C PHE A 93 8.83 -7.43 19.70
N LYS A 94 8.35 -8.66 19.46
CA LYS A 94 9.20 -9.84 19.27
C LYS A 94 9.29 -10.13 17.78
N TYR A 95 10.48 -10.02 17.20
CA TYR A 95 10.67 -10.13 15.76
C TYR A 95 11.96 -10.89 15.39
N GLY A 96 12.03 -11.38 14.16
CA GLY A 96 13.26 -11.94 13.56
C GLY A 96 14.11 -10.87 12.89
N SER A 97 13.52 -10.10 11.98
CA SER A 97 14.13 -8.95 11.31
C SER A 97 13.25 -7.70 11.44
N ILE A 98 13.86 -6.52 11.33
CA ILE A 98 13.18 -5.23 11.41
C ILE A 98 13.64 -4.31 10.29
N ILE A 99 12.67 -3.65 9.64
CA ILE A 99 12.90 -2.59 8.66
C ILE A 99 12.11 -1.34 9.03
N ALA A 100 12.63 -0.17 8.70
CA ALA A 100 11.92 1.10 8.78
C ALA A 100 11.47 1.53 7.39
N GLU A 101 10.17 1.77 7.21
CA GLU A 101 9.58 2.27 5.96
C GLU A 101 9.26 3.76 6.11
N ILE A 102 10.06 4.64 5.51
CA ILE A 102 9.97 6.09 5.71
C ILE A 102 9.27 6.75 4.52
N SER A 103 8.07 7.28 4.73
CA SER A 103 7.30 7.92 3.66
C SER A 103 7.92 9.25 3.20
N THR A 104 7.99 9.45 1.88
CA THR A 104 8.36 10.75 1.29
C THR A 104 7.63 10.99 -0.04
N SER A 105 7.31 12.26 -0.35
CA SER A 105 6.70 12.66 -1.63
C SER A 105 7.66 13.39 -2.56
N LEU A 106 8.90 13.66 -2.10
CA LEU A 106 9.94 14.39 -2.81
C LEU A 106 9.56 15.81 -3.28
N ILE A 107 8.42 16.35 -2.81
CA ILE A 107 8.01 17.72 -3.10
C ILE A 107 8.91 18.69 -2.35
N GLY A 108 9.70 19.48 -3.10
CA GLY A 108 10.64 20.44 -2.55
C GLY A 108 11.96 20.43 -3.30
N LYS A 109 13.04 20.87 -2.62
CA LYS A 109 14.41 20.75 -3.12
C LYS A 109 14.88 19.30 -2.93
N ILE A 110 15.46 18.70 -3.96
CA ILE A 110 15.76 17.27 -3.97
C ILE A 110 17.06 16.93 -3.24
N GLU A 111 18.11 17.74 -3.41
CA GLU A 111 19.42 17.51 -2.78
C GLU A 111 19.36 17.49 -1.25
N PRO A 112 18.66 18.43 -0.56
CA PRO A 112 18.52 18.35 0.89
C PRO A 112 17.77 17.10 1.36
N GLN A 113 16.81 16.61 0.58
CA GLN A 113 16.06 15.40 0.91
C GLN A 113 16.94 14.14 0.77
N ILE A 114 17.76 14.05 -0.29
CA ILE A 114 18.76 12.98 -0.46
C ILE A 114 19.75 12.96 0.71
N GLU A 115 20.34 14.12 1.04
CA GLU A 115 21.31 14.19 2.13
C GLU A 115 20.69 13.84 3.49
N ARG A 116 19.42 14.18 3.69
CA ARG A 116 18.68 13.78 4.89
C ARG A 116 18.37 12.28 4.91
N ALA A 117 17.97 11.71 3.78
CA ALA A 117 17.71 10.28 3.64
C ALA A 117 18.94 9.44 4.00
N LYS A 118 20.12 9.83 3.49
CA LYS A 118 21.41 9.20 3.86
C LYS A 118 21.70 9.30 5.36
N LYS A 119 21.49 10.47 5.97
CA LYS A 119 21.68 10.66 7.42
C LYS A 119 20.75 9.77 8.25
N LEU A 120 19.48 9.65 7.84
CA LEU A 120 18.52 8.76 8.48
C LEU A 120 18.95 7.29 8.33
N ALA A 121 19.35 6.88 7.14
CA ALA A 121 19.81 5.52 6.88
C ALA A 121 21.02 5.16 7.77
N ILE A 122 22.03 6.03 7.86
CA ILE A 122 23.20 5.83 8.74
C ILE A 122 22.78 5.74 10.21
N ALA A 123 21.89 6.62 10.67
CA ALA A 123 21.44 6.63 12.05
C ALA A 123 20.68 5.35 12.43
N LEU A 124 19.85 4.84 11.51
CA LEU A 124 19.07 3.62 11.69
C LEU A 124 19.94 2.35 11.56
N GLU A 125 20.90 2.34 10.64
CA GLU A 125 21.91 1.28 10.55
C GLU A 125 22.72 1.17 11.86
N GLY A 126 23.05 2.31 12.47
CA GLY A 126 23.72 2.36 13.78
C GLY A 126 22.97 1.68 14.92
N ILE A 127 21.66 1.47 14.78
CA ILE A 127 20.84 0.68 15.70
C ILE A 127 20.40 -0.68 15.13
N GLY A 128 20.97 -1.11 14.01
CA GLY A 128 20.69 -2.40 13.37
C GLY A 128 19.32 -2.45 12.69
N VAL A 129 18.80 -1.31 12.20
CA VAL A 129 17.55 -1.21 11.44
C VAL A 129 17.85 -0.80 10.02
N ASP A 130 17.39 -1.59 9.05
CA ASP A 130 17.47 -1.21 7.64
C ASP A 130 16.38 -0.20 7.29
N ALA A 131 16.76 0.92 6.66
CA ALA A 131 15.86 2.00 6.31
C ALA A 131 15.49 1.92 4.83
N ARG A 132 14.21 1.88 4.51
CA ARG A 132 13.63 1.90 3.15
C ARG A 132 12.74 3.12 3.00
N PHE A 133 12.92 3.88 1.92
CA PHE A 133 12.09 5.05 1.66
C PHE A 133 10.88 4.63 0.82
N VAL A 134 9.68 4.92 1.31
CA VAL A 134 8.44 4.77 0.54
C VAL A 134 8.22 6.07 -0.22
N VAL A 135 8.68 6.10 -1.46
CA VAL A 135 8.60 7.26 -2.35
C VAL A 135 7.23 7.28 -3.01
N VAL A 136 6.40 8.25 -2.64
CA VAL A 136 5.05 8.43 -3.16
C VAL A 136 5.09 9.21 -4.48
N GLY A 137 4.84 8.50 -5.58
CA GLY A 137 4.69 9.05 -6.92
C GLY A 137 3.25 9.49 -7.19
N ASN A 138 3.02 10.77 -7.47
CA ASN A 138 1.74 11.28 -7.93
C ASN A 138 1.60 11.05 -9.44
N THR A 139 0.81 10.05 -9.83
CA THR A 139 0.67 9.71 -11.25
C THR A 139 -0.07 10.76 -12.06
N ALA A 140 -0.75 11.71 -11.41
CA ALA A 140 -1.39 12.85 -12.07
C ALA A 140 -0.38 13.85 -12.64
N LEU A 141 0.86 13.84 -12.14
CA LEU A 141 1.90 14.77 -12.58
C LEU A 141 2.61 14.22 -13.81
N VAL A 142 2.43 14.89 -14.95
CA VAL A 142 3.10 14.57 -16.22
C VAL A 142 4.42 15.33 -16.42
N SER A 143 4.84 16.14 -15.45
CA SER A 143 6.05 16.96 -15.57
C SER A 143 7.31 16.10 -15.54
N GLU A 144 8.11 16.14 -16.60
CA GLU A 144 9.41 15.44 -16.62
C GLU A 144 10.34 15.89 -15.48
N LYS A 145 10.24 17.15 -15.05
CA LYS A 145 11.00 17.62 -13.88
C LYS A 145 10.62 16.90 -12.59
N TYR A 146 9.33 16.59 -12.41
CA TYR A 146 8.87 15.86 -11.23
C TYR A 146 9.45 14.44 -11.23
N TRP A 147 9.33 13.73 -12.35
CA TRP A 147 9.85 12.37 -12.47
C TRP A 147 11.38 12.33 -12.40
N ALA A 148 12.09 13.29 -13.00
CA ALA A 148 13.54 13.37 -12.88
C ALA A 148 14.01 13.51 -11.42
N ASN A 149 13.24 14.19 -10.55
CA ASN A 149 13.55 14.23 -9.12
C ASN A 149 13.36 12.88 -8.43
N LEU A 150 12.33 12.12 -8.80
CA LEU A 150 12.13 10.75 -8.31
C LEU A 150 13.31 9.88 -8.72
N ASP A 151 13.66 9.91 -10.00
CA ASP A 151 14.76 9.13 -10.58
C ASP A 151 16.11 9.50 -9.92
N GLN A 152 16.35 10.80 -9.68
CA GLN A 152 17.54 11.30 -8.99
C GLN A 152 17.62 10.81 -7.53
N PHE A 153 16.51 10.85 -6.79
CA PHE A 153 16.47 10.38 -5.41
C PHE A 153 16.73 8.87 -5.32
N LEU A 154 15.96 8.10 -6.09
CA LEU A 154 16.03 6.64 -6.09
C LEU A 154 17.42 6.16 -6.52
N GLY A 155 17.98 6.74 -7.59
CA GLY A 155 19.35 6.44 -8.01
C GLY A 155 20.40 6.80 -6.95
N ALA A 156 20.24 7.94 -6.27
CA ALA A 156 21.18 8.33 -5.21
C ALA A 156 21.13 7.38 -4.00
N MET A 157 19.96 6.84 -3.65
CA MET A 157 19.80 5.88 -2.56
C MET A 157 20.25 4.47 -2.96
N GLU A 158 20.00 4.02 -4.19
CA GLU A 158 20.56 2.78 -4.75
C GLU A 158 22.11 2.80 -4.66
N GLU A 159 22.74 3.86 -5.16
CA GLU A 159 24.20 4.03 -5.11
C GLU A 159 24.73 4.08 -3.67
N PHE A 160 24.03 4.77 -2.78
CA PHE A 160 24.39 4.83 -1.37
C PHE A 160 24.38 3.43 -0.71
N ARG A 161 23.48 2.53 -1.13
CA ARG A 161 23.40 1.15 -0.65
C ARG A 161 24.20 0.13 -1.47
N GLY A 162 25.19 0.59 -2.25
CA GLY A 162 26.10 -0.29 -2.99
C GLY A 162 25.79 -0.51 -4.47
N GLY A 163 24.80 0.22 -5.00
CA GLY A 163 24.51 0.30 -6.44
C GLY A 163 23.51 -0.74 -6.96
N ARG A 164 22.98 -0.49 -8.16
CA ARG A 164 21.82 -1.20 -8.76
C ARG A 164 21.93 -2.73 -8.88
N LYS A 165 23.12 -3.31 -8.76
CA LYS A 165 23.34 -4.77 -8.88
C LYS A 165 23.18 -5.51 -7.55
N VAL A 166 23.06 -4.81 -6.43
CA VAL A 166 22.84 -5.43 -5.13
C VAL A 166 21.38 -5.84 -5.04
N GLU A 167 21.13 -7.13 -4.84
CA GLU A 167 19.76 -7.65 -4.63
C GLU A 167 19.14 -6.99 -3.40
N ASP A 168 17.83 -6.75 -3.46
CA ASP A 168 17.03 -6.20 -2.38
C ASP A 168 17.55 -4.86 -1.82
N ASN A 169 18.22 -4.01 -2.61
CA ASN A 169 18.70 -2.69 -2.15
C ASN A 169 17.77 -1.51 -2.49
N GLY A 170 16.70 -1.78 -3.23
CA GLY A 170 15.72 -0.80 -3.66
C GLY A 170 14.92 -0.16 -2.53
N ASP A 171 14.55 1.11 -2.72
CA ASP A 171 13.46 1.77 -1.97
C ASP A 171 12.10 1.25 -2.43
N ILE A 172 10.97 1.81 -1.99
CA ILE A 172 9.64 1.38 -2.45
C ILE A 172 9.00 2.53 -3.22
N LEU A 173 8.55 2.29 -4.45
CA LEU A 173 7.78 3.28 -5.21
C LEU A 173 6.28 3.03 -4.99
N GLN A 174 5.60 3.97 -4.34
CA GLN A 174 4.15 3.94 -4.18
C GLN A 174 3.48 4.87 -5.19
N LEU A 175 2.84 4.30 -6.20
CA LEU A 175 2.08 5.01 -7.23
C LEU A 175 0.70 5.36 -6.70
N ALA A 176 0.47 6.63 -6.38
CA ALA A 176 -0.83 7.14 -5.99
C ALA A 176 -1.68 7.41 -7.24
N LEU A 177 -2.64 6.52 -7.51
CA LEU A 177 -3.52 6.61 -8.67
C LEU A 177 -4.68 7.58 -8.47
N SER A 178 -5.12 8.16 -9.58
CA SER A 178 -6.37 8.91 -9.71
C SER A 178 -6.99 8.61 -11.07
N VAL A 179 -8.27 8.21 -11.09
CA VAL A 179 -9.02 7.88 -12.32
C VAL A 179 -9.13 9.09 -13.25
N GLU A 180 -9.19 10.30 -12.70
CA GLU A 180 -9.22 11.55 -13.47
C GLU A 180 -7.96 11.76 -14.32
N SER A 181 -6.84 11.19 -13.89
CA SER A 181 -5.51 11.49 -14.42
C SER A 181 -4.64 10.23 -14.53
N LEU A 182 -5.25 9.11 -14.94
CA LEU A 182 -4.53 7.86 -15.18
C LEU A 182 -3.39 8.07 -16.19
N PRO A 183 -2.15 7.70 -15.84
CA PRO A 183 -1.03 7.81 -16.77
C PRO A 183 -1.16 6.77 -17.89
N ASN A 184 -0.41 6.92 -18.97
CA ASN A 184 -0.31 5.84 -19.95
C ASN A 184 0.50 4.66 -19.34
N PRO A 185 -0.06 3.42 -19.29
CA PRO A 185 0.63 2.28 -18.68
C PRO A 185 1.98 1.95 -19.31
N GLU A 186 2.10 1.99 -20.64
CA GLU A 186 3.34 1.65 -21.35
C GLU A 186 4.45 2.65 -21.02
N LYS A 187 4.15 3.95 -21.02
CA LYS A 187 5.12 4.99 -20.64
C LYS A 187 5.55 4.87 -19.19
N LEU A 188 4.61 4.55 -18.30
CA LEU A 188 4.91 4.37 -16.88
C LEU A 188 5.81 3.15 -16.67
N VAL A 189 5.45 1.99 -17.23
CA VAL A 189 6.25 0.77 -17.13
C VAL A 189 7.61 0.95 -17.79
N SER A 190 7.70 1.56 -18.97
CA SER A 190 8.96 1.82 -19.66
C SER A 190 9.96 2.58 -18.78
N ARG A 191 9.48 3.52 -17.97
CA ARG A 191 10.31 4.26 -17.01
C ARG A 191 10.83 3.37 -15.87
N MET A 192 10.07 2.33 -15.50
CA MET A 192 10.35 1.48 -14.35
C MET A 192 11.12 0.19 -14.68
N ILE A 193 11.26 -0.20 -15.95
CA ILE A 193 11.98 -1.42 -16.37
C ILE A 193 13.44 -1.48 -15.86
N GLY A 194 14.05 -0.32 -15.60
CA GLY A 194 15.42 -0.25 -15.09
C GLY A 194 15.56 -0.22 -13.57
N TYR A 195 14.45 -0.28 -12.84
CA TYR A 195 14.41 -0.14 -11.39
C TYR A 195 14.42 -1.50 -10.71
N GLY A 196 15.29 -1.64 -9.70
CA GLY A 196 15.41 -2.85 -8.88
C GLY A 196 14.56 -2.81 -7.61
N PHE A 197 13.48 -2.02 -7.60
CA PHE A 197 12.69 -1.78 -6.40
C PHE A 197 11.23 -2.26 -6.51
N PRO A 198 10.60 -2.57 -5.36
CA PRO A 198 9.17 -2.85 -5.27
C PRO A 198 8.30 -1.65 -5.71
N ILE A 199 7.22 -1.95 -6.44
CA ILE A 199 6.23 -0.98 -6.94
C ILE A 199 4.85 -1.30 -6.35
N ASN A 200 4.40 -0.43 -5.47
CA ASN A 200 3.07 -0.48 -4.88
C ASN A 200 2.12 0.41 -5.68
N VAL A 201 0.97 -0.12 -6.09
CA VAL A 201 -0.11 0.68 -6.67
C VAL A 201 -1.11 1.00 -5.58
N ALA A 202 -1.40 2.27 -5.32
CA ALA A 202 -2.33 2.70 -4.29
C ALA A 202 -3.50 3.49 -4.87
N TRP A 203 -4.73 3.17 -4.45
CA TRP A 203 -5.93 3.88 -4.88
C TRP A 203 -6.90 4.13 -3.72
N ALA A 204 -7.34 5.38 -3.57
CA ALA A 204 -8.26 5.79 -2.52
C ALA A 204 -9.65 6.14 -3.12
N PRO A 205 -10.57 5.17 -3.30
CA PRO A 205 -11.85 5.38 -3.98
C PRO A 205 -12.73 6.46 -3.34
N GLY A 206 -12.67 6.63 -2.01
CA GLY A 206 -13.46 7.64 -1.30
C GLY A 206 -13.10 9.08 -1.69
N HIS A 207 -11.87 9.29 -2.16
CA HIS A 207 -11.31 10.60 -2.50
C HIS A 207 -11.17 10.82 -4.02
N ASP A 208 -11.56 9.85 -4.85
CA ASP A 208 -11.41 9.91 -6.30
C ASP A 208 -12.75 10.23 -6.99
N SER A 209 -12.95 11.49 -7.41
CA SER A 209 -14.14 11.88 -8.16
C SER A 209 -14.22 11.23 -9.54
N GLY A 210 -13.09 10.85 -10.13
CA GLY A 210 -13.05 10.21 -11.45
C GLY A 210 -13.71 8.84 -11.48
N ALA A 211 -13.74 8.14 -10.34
CA ALA A 211 -14.32 6.81 -10.21
C ALA A 211 -15.82 6.79 -9.90
N ARG A 212 -16.49 7.95 -9.84
CA ARG A 212 -17.91 8.07 -9.48
C ARG A 212 -18.87 7.85 -10.67
N SER A 213 -18.38 7.28 -11.76
CA SER A 213 -19.16 6.95 -12.96
C SER A 213 -18.77 5.58 -13.51
N GLU A 214 -19.69 4.95 -14.26
CA GLU A 214 -19.43 3.68 -14.95
C GLU A 214 -18.19 3.77 -15.87
N GLU A 215 -18.10 4.86 -16.65
CA GLU A 215 -16.95 5.09 -17.53
C GLU A 215 -15.65 5.25 -16.75
N GLY A 216 -15.70 5.91 -15.60
CA GLY A 216 -14.56 6.04 -14.69
C GLY A 216 -14.06 4.69 -14.16
N LEU A 217 -14.98 3.86 -13.66
CA LEU A 217 -14.64 2.50 -13.19
C LEU A 217 -14.10 1.63 -14.33
N LYS A 218 -14.66 1.75 -15.52
CA LYS A 218 -14.20 1.00 -16.69
C LYS A 218 -12.78 1.39 -17.09
N ARG A 219 -12.49 2.70 -17.12
CA ARG A 219 -11.13 3.21 -17.38
C ARG A 219 -10.13 2.72 -16.35
N LEU A 220 -10.51 2.68 -15.06
CA LEU A 220 -9.67 2.11 -14.00
C LEU A 220 -9.39 0.63 -14.25
N GLU A 221 -10.43 -0.15 -14.55
CA GLU A 221 -10.31 -1.59 -14.80
C GLU A 221 -9.40 -1.90 -15.99
N ASP A 222 -9.58 -1.18 -17.10
CA ASP A 222 -8.74 -1.33 -18.29
C ASP A 222 -7.28 -0.98 -17.97
N TRP A 223 -7.05 0.14 -17.26
CA TRP A 223 -5.72 0.56 -16.85
C TRP A 223 -5.03 -0.46 -15.95
N LEU A 224 -5.72 -0.98 -14.93
CA LEU A 224 -5.17 -1.98 -14.00
C LEU A 224 -4.82 -3.28 -14.73
N THR A 225 -5.60 -3.65 -15.75
CA THR A 225 -5.37 -4.85 -16.57
C THR A 225 -4.15 -4.72 -17.46
N ASP A 226 -4.00 -3.55 -18.08
CA ASP A 226 -2.85 -3.22 -18.93
C ASP A 226 -1.58 -3.15 -18.09
N PHE A 227 -1.61 -2.43 -16.97
CA PHE A 227 -0.49 -2.32 -16.04
C PHE A 227 -0.08 -3.69 -15.49
N TYR A 228 -1.03 -4.53 -15.08
CA TYR A 228 -0.78 -5.90 -14.64
C TYR A 228 -0.05 -6.72 -15.73
N GLY A 229 -0.55 -6.65 -16.97
CA GLY A 229 0.04 -7.36 -18.10
C GLY A 229 1.47 -6.92 -18.40
N LEU A 230 1.68 -5.62 -18.50
CA LEU A 230 3.00 -5.04 -18.77
C LEU A 230 3.98 -5.34 -17.62
N SER A 231 3.53 -5.28 -16.37
CA SER A 231 4.36 -5.61 -15.21
C SER A 231 4.88 -7.05 -15.27
N ILE A 232 4.04 -8.00 -15.66
CA ILE A 232 4.47 -9.40 -15.86
C ILE A 232 5.47 -9.50 -17.02
N THR A 233 5.13 -8.93 -18.19
CA THR A 233 5.97 -8.98 -19.39
C THR A 233 7.38 -8.43 -19.11
N HIS A 234 7.47 -7.40 -18.28
CA HIS A 234 8.72 -6.72 -17.95
C HIS A 234 9.35 -7.16 -16.63
N GLY A 235 8.77 -8.13 -15.91
CA GLY A 235 9.32 -8.65 -14.66
C GLY A 235 9.38 -7.62 -13.54
N LEU A 236 8.45 -6.67 -13.48
CA LEU A 236 8.39 -5.69 -12.40
C LEU A 236 7.94 -6.34 -11.09
N ASP A 237 8.62 -6.05 -9.98
CA ASP A 237 8.16 -6.42 -8.64
C ASP A 237 6.99 -5.51 -8.23
N SER A 238 5.77 -5.92 -8.57
CA SER A 238 4.57 -5.13 -8.34
C SER A 238 3.63 -5.78 -7.34
N SER A 239 3.16 -4.99 -6.37
CA SER A 239 2.12 -5.41 -5.42
C SER A 239 0.88 -5.94 -6.14
N LEU A 240 0.51 -5.33 -7.28
CA LEU A 240 -0.64 -5.73 -8.07
C LEU A 240 -0.45 -7.14 -8.63
N VAL A 241 0.74 -7.45 -9.15
CA VAL A 241 1.05 -8.77 -9.73
C VAL A 241 1.11 -9.82 -8.63
N ASN A 242 1.90 -9.59 -7.59
CA ASN A 242 2.16 -10.54 -6.53
C ASN A 242 0.87 -10.88 -5.75
N ARG A 243 0.06 -9.87 -5.39
CA ARG A 243 -1.17 -10.08 -4.61
C ARG A 243 -2.27 -10.72 -5.44
N ILE A 244 -2.44 -10.35 -6.71
CA ILE A 244 -3.41 -11.02 -7.60
C ILE A 244 -3.00 -12.46 -7.86
N GLY A 245 -1.70 -12.71 -8.12
CA GLY A 245 -1.16 -14.04 -8.32
C GLY A 245 -1.49 -14.97 -7.16
N ALA A 246 -1.13 -14.55 -5.94
CA ALA A 246 -1.40 -15.28 -4.71
C ALA A 246 -2.91 -15.47 -4.46
N ALA A 247 -3.72 -14.43 -4.66
CA ALA A 247 -5.17 -14.50 -4.44
C ALA A 247 -5.88 -15.49 -5.37
N VAL A 248 -5.39 -15.68 -6.59
CA VAL A 248 -5.93 -16.68 -7.54
C VAL A 248 -5.57 -18.12 -7.11
N ASP A 249 -4.49 -18.32 -6.35
CA ASP A 249 -4.14 -19.65 -5.80
C ASP A 249 -5.00 -20.05 -4.61
N VAL A 250 -5.53 -19.08 -3.87
CA VAL A 250 -6.36 -19.35 -2.70
C VAL A 250 -7.80 -19.61 -3.15
N ALA A 251 -8.10 -20.86 -3.48
CA ALA A 251 -9.46 -21.31 -3.69
C ALA A 251 -10.24 -21.27 -2.35
N MET A 252 -11.19 -20.35 -2.23
CA MET A 252 -12.08 -20.24 -1.07
C MET A 252 -13.47 -20.76 -1.46
N PRO A 253 -13.85 -21.98 -1.06
CA PRO A 253 -15.12 -22.58 -1.48
C PRO A 253 -16.33 -21.90 -0.86
N THR A 254 -16.19 -21.18 0.26
CA THR A 254 -17.31 -20.50 0.94
C THR A 254 -17.03 -19.03 1.28
N LEU A 255 -18.11 -18.23 1.38
CA LEU A 255 -18.04 -16.84 1.85
C LEU A 255 -17.54 -16.72 3.31
N THR A 256 -17.79 -17.74 4.14
CA THR A 256 -17.33 -17.75 5.54
C THR A 256 -15.82 -17.88 5.62
N GLU A 257 -15.22 -18.79 4.86
CA GLU A 257 -13.76 -18.92 4.77
C GLU A 257 -13.14 -17.66 4.18
N ALA A 258 -13.79 -17.06 3.19
CA ALA A 258 -13.34 -15.80 2.61
C ALA A 258 -13.33 -14.66 3.64
N ALA A 259 -14.38 -14.53 4.45
CA ALA A 259 -14.43 -13.55 5.53
C ALA A 259 -13.35 -13.80 6.60
N GLN A 260 -13.14 -15.06 6.99
CA GLN A 260 -12.11 -15.44 7.96
C GLN A 260 -10.70 -15.16 7.45
N HIS A 261 -10.43 -15.46 6.18
CA HIS A 261 -9.15 -15.16 5.55
C HIS A 261 -8.91 -13.65 5.51
N ALA A 262 -9.89 -12.86 5.05
CA ALA A 262 -9.75 -11.41 5.02
C ALA A 262 -9.55 -10.80 6.42
N ALA A 263 -10.23 -11.33 7.44
CA ALA A 263 -10.02 -10.92 8.83
C ALA A 263 -8.60 -11.19 9.30
N ARG A 264 -8.03 -12.36 8.97
CA ARG A 264 -6.63 -12.69 9.28
C ARG A 264 -5.64 -11.81 8.53
N SER A 265 -5.88 -11.52 7.25
CA SER A 265 -4.99 -10.63 6.48
C SER A 265 -4.94 -9.21 7.07
N SER A 266 -6.04 -8.72 7.64
CA SER A 266 -6.07 -7.45 8.37
C SER A 266 -5.22 -7.45 9.64
N GLU A 267 -4.94 -8.61 10.24
CA GLU A 267 -4.06 -8.69 11.43
C GLU A 267 -2.60 -8.35 11.10
N ALA A 268 -2.20 -8.41 9.83
CA ALA A 268 -0.82 -8.15 9.39
C ALA A 268 -0.48 -6.65 9.23
N ILE A 269 -1.43 -5.75 9.46
CA ILE A 269 -1.21 -4.29 9.41
C ILE A 269 -1.82 -3.63 10.63
N VAL A 270 -1.04 -2.78 11.29
CA VAL A 270 -1.46 -1.91 12.38
C VAL A 270 -1.22 -0.46 11.98
N TYR A 271 -2.19 0.40 12.29
CA TYR A 271 -2.04 1.85 12.23
C TYR A 271 -2.06 2.42 13.64
N ILE A 272 -1.15 3.35 13.92
CA ILE A 272 -1.12 4.14 15.16
C ILE A 272 -1.42 5.60 14.81
N SER A 273 -2.51 6.12 15.37
CA SER A 273 -2.95 7.50 15.19
C SER A 273 -2.15 8.48 16.06
N PRO A 274 -2.26 9.80 15.81
CA PRO A 274 -1.49 10.80 16.53
C PRO A 274 -1.69 10.86 18.05
N ASP A 275 -2.83 10.39 18.54
CA ASP A 275 -3.17 10.30 19.97
C ASP A 275 -2.74 8.96 20.60
N GLY A 276 -2.06 8.09 19.85
CA GLY A 276 -1.58 6.80 20.32
C GLY A 276 -2.65 5.69 20.33
N GLN A 277 -3.86 5.95 19.83
CA GLN A 277 -4.79 4.87 19.53
C GLN A 277 -4.28 4.03 18.37
N TRP A 278 -4.68 2.77 18.33
CA TRP A 278 -4.29 1.87 17.25
C TRP A 278 -5.45 1.03 16.76
N HIS A 279 -5.39 0.65 15.50
CA HIS A 279 -6.36 -0.24 14.86
C HIS A 279 -5.72 -1.05 13.74
N ASN A 280 -6.38 -2.15 13.36
CA ASN A 280 -5.94 -2.97 12.24
C ASN A 280 -6.27 -2.30 10.90
N GLY A 281 -5.33 -2.45 9.96
CA GLY A 281 -5.45 -1.98 8.59
C GLY A 281 -6.20 -2.94 7.67
N LEU A 282 -6.17 -2.61 6.38
CA LEU A 282 -6.63 -3.48 5.30
C LEU A 282 -5.48 -3.78 4.35
N PHE A 283 -5.17 -5.06 4.17
CA PHE A 283 -4.15 -5.50 3.23
C PHE A 283 -4.81 -5.76 1.87
N THR A 284 -4.49 -4.96 0.84
CA THR A 284 -5.21 -5.00 -0.45
C THR A 284 -4.27 -5.05 -1.66
N ALA A 285 -4.74 -5.55 -2.81
CA ALA A 285 -3.98 -5.49 -4.07
C ALA A 285 -3.58 -4.07 -4.48
N LEU A 286 -4.31 -3.05 -4.01
CA LEU A 286 -4.05 -1.64 -4.25
C LEU A 286 -3.44 -0.96 -3.00
N ALA A 287 -2.41 -1.61 -2.44
CA ALA A 287 -1.61 -1.23 -1.27
C ALA A 287 -2.32 -1.38 0.10
N GLU A 288 -1.59 -1.14 1.19
CA GLU A 288 -2.15 -1.06 2.53
C GLU A 288 -3.09 0.14 2.65
N MET A 289 -4.28 -0.07 3.23
CA MET A 289 -5.24 1.00 3.44
C MET A 289 -5.55 1.16 4.92
N ASP A 290 -5.50 2.41 5.38
CA ASP A 290 -6.05 2.79 6.67
C ASP A 290 -7.58 2.95 6.55
N PRO A 291 -8.37 2.05 7.15
CA PRO A 291 -9.82 2.09 7.04
C PRO A 291 -10.45 3.33 7.67
N VAL A 292 -9.75 4.06 8.55
CA VAL A 292 -10.25 5.30 9.17
C VAL A 292 -10.07 6.50 8.25
N ARG A 293 -9.01 6.53 7.44
CA ARG A 293 -8.67 7.69 6.56
C ARG A 293 -9.13 7.52 5.12
N PHE A 294 -9.07 6.30 4.60
CA PHE A 294 -9.44 6.02 3.20
C PHE A 294 -10.96 5.98 2.99
N ASP A 295 -11.72 5.97 4.08
CA ASP A 295 -13.17 5.99 4.08
C ASP A 295 -13.70 7.20 4.89
N PRO A 296 -14.02 8.33 4.23
CA PRO A 296 -14.38 9.59 4.92
C PRO A 296 -15.78 9.61 5.56
N VAL A 297 -16.40 8.45 5.79
CA VAL A 297 -17.77 8.32 6.33
C VAL A 297 -17.74 8.27 7.87
N PRO A 298 -18.76 8.80 8.58
CA PRO A 298 -18.76 8.93 10.04
C PRO A 298 -18.46 7.64 10.82
N THR A 299 -17.88 7.86 12.01
CA THR A 299 -17.21 6.92 12.93
C THR A 299 -18.03 5.70 13.37
N ASP A 300 -19.34 5.71 13.14
CA ASP A 300 -20.28 4.62 13.44
C ASP A 300 -20.40 3.58 12.31
N LYS A 301 -19.70 3.78 11.17
CA LYS A 301 -19.65 2.85 10.02
C LYS A 301 -18.23 2.50 9.58
N THR A 302 -17.27 2.52 10.50
CA THR A 302 -15.88 2.16 10.19
C THR A 302 -15.82 0.72 9.65
N MET A 303 -15.06 0.49 8.58
CA MET A 303 -14.94 -0.83 7.94
C MET A 303 -14.06 -1.82 8.72
N ALA A 304 -14.03 -1.71 10.06
CA ALA A 304 -13.24 -2.57 10.92
C ALA A 304 -13.84 -3.99 10.93
N GLY A 305 -13.07 -4.96 10.43
CA GLY A 305 -13.45 -6.37 10.35
C GLY A 305 -14.20 -6.75 9.07
N VAL A 306 -14.31 -8.06 8.81
CA VAL A 306 -15.04 -8.63 7.66
C VAL A 306 -16.02 -9.68 8.15
N SER A 307 -17.30 -9.47 7.88
CA SER A 307 -18.37 -10.42 8.19
C SER A 307 -18.98 -11.02 6.92
N ALA A 308 -19.48 -12.25 7.03
CA ALA A 308 -20.25 -12.87 5.94
C ALA A 308 -21.49 -12.05 5.54
N ARG A 309 -22.06 -11.26 6.46
CA ARG A 309 -23.20 -10.38 6.18
C ARG A 309 -22.80 -9.22 5.26
N GLU A 310 -21.65 -8.58 5.52
CA GLU A 310 -21.12 -7.50 4.68
C GLU A 310 -20.73 -8.02 3.30
N LEU A 311 -20.10 -9.21 3.23
CA LEU A 311 -19.80 -9.84 1.95
C LEU A 311 -21.09 -10.16 1.16
N ARG A 312 -22.15 -10.64 1.82
CA ARG A 312 -23.46 -10.86 1.16
C ARG A 312 -24.03 -9.57 0.57
N GLN A 313 -23.94 -8.44 1.28
CA GLN A 313 -24.38 -7.14 0.76
C GLN A 313 -23.59 -6.74 -0.49
N PHE A 314 -22.27 -6.91 -0.45
CA PHE A 314 -21.41 -6.71 -1.61
C PHE A 314 -21.84 -7.60 -2.80
N MET A 315 -22.19 -8.86 -2.54
CA MET A 315 -22.65 -9.81 -3.56
C MET A 315 -24.03 -9.51 -4.15
N THR A 316 -24.79 -8.55 -3.61
CA THR A 316 -26.07 -8.11 -4.23
C THR A 316 -25.87 -7.11 -5.37
N ASN A 317 -24.66 -6.58 -5.54
CA ASN A 317 -24.35 -5.67 -6.62
C ASN A 317 -24.35 -6.40 -7.99
N PRO A 318 -24.88 -5.81 -9.08
CA PRO A 318 -24.92 -6.46 -10.38
C PRO A 318 -23.55 -6.92 -10.91
N ALA A 319 -22.50 -6.13 -10.72
CA ALA A 319 -21.13 -6.50 -11.12
C ALA A 319 -20.55 -7.68 -10.31
N CYS A 320 -21.12 -7.98 -9.14
CA CYS A 320 -20.59 -8.96 -8.20
C CYS A 320 -21.40 -10.26 -8.13
N THR A 321 -22.70 -10.20 -8.40
CA THR A 321 -23.67 -11.31 -8.18
C THR A 321 -23.28 -12.62 -8.87
N ALA A 322 -22.62 -12.55 -10.02
CA ALA A 322 -22.16 -13.71 -10.80
C ALA A 322 -20.67 -13.66 -11.15
N CYS A 323 -19.88 -12.85 -10.44
CA CYS A 323 -18.45 -12.74 -10.72
C CYS A 323 -17.73 -14.04 -10.28
N PRO A 324 -17.01 -14.73 -11.18
CA PRO A 324 -16.30 -15.97 -10.82
C PRO A 324 -15.08 -15.70 -9.93
N PHE A 325 -14.69 -14.43 -9.75
CA PHE A 325 -13.49 -14.02 -9.02
C PHE A 325 -13.78 -13.49 -7.61
N THR A 326 -14.93 -13.82 -7.01
CA THR A 326 -15.27 -13.38 -5.64
C THR A 326 -14.24 -13.85 -4.61
N GLY A 327 -13.79 -15.11 -4.67
CA GLY A 327 -12.75 -15.63 -3.77
C GLY A 327 -11.45 -14.83 -3.87
N PRO A 328 -10.83 -14.75 -5.07
CA PRO A 328 -9.65 -13.92 -5.29
C PRO A 328 -9.85 -12.45 -4.90
N CYS A 329 -11.00 -11.86 -5.20
CA CYS A 329 -11.35 -10.49 -4.82
C CYS A 329 -11.33 -10.28 -3.29
N VAL A 330 -11.85 -11.23 -2.52
CA VAL A 330 -11.81 -11.15 -1.05
C VAL A 330 -10.40 -11.36 -0.53
N SER A 331 -9.68 -12.38 -1.03
CA SER A 331 -8.29 -12.68 -0.64
C SER A 331 -7.34 -11.50 -0.89
N ALA A 332 -7.48 -10.84 -2.04
CA ALA A 332 -6.71 -9.68 -2.41
C ALA A 332 -7.19 -8.37 -1.74
N GLY A 333 -8.13 -8.41 -0.80
CA GLY A 333 -8.69 -7.21 -0.15
C GLY A 333 -9.53 -6.30 -1.06
N GLY A 334 -9.76 -6.69 -2.33
CA GLY A 334 -10.52 -5.92 -3.31
C GLY A 334 -11.98 -5.65 -2.92
N HIS A 335 -12.57 -6.51 -2.09
CA HIS A 335 -13.93 -6.32 -1.59
C HIS A 335 -14.08 -5.04 -0.73
N LYS A 336 -13.05 -4.63 0.00
CA LYS A 336 -13.07 -3.40 0.83
C LYS A 336 -13.01 -2.15 -0.03
N ILE A 337 -12.09 -2.14 -0.99
CA ILE A 337 -12.00 -1.07 -2.00
C ILE A 337 -13.35 -0.90 -2.70
N ALA A 338 -13.93 -2.02 -3.13
CA ALA A 338 -15.25 -2.03 -3.77
C ALA A 338 -16.35 -1.49 -2.86
N GLN A 339 -16.40 -1.88 -1.58
CA GLN A 339 -17.38 -1.37 -0.62
C GLN A 339 -17.33 0.16 -0.47
N ILE A 340 -16.14 0.76 -0.52
CA ILE A 340 -15.98 2.22 -0.49
C ILE A 340 -16.48 2.82 -1.82
N ALA A 341 -16.03 2.27 -2.96
CA ALA A 341 -16.38 2.78 -4.28
C ALA A 341 -17.91 2.75 -4.52
N LEU A 342 -18.58 1.66 -4.14
CA LEU A 342 -20.01 1.42 -4.32
C LEU A 342 -20.91 2.42 -3.60
N ARG A 343 -20.40 3.17 -2.61
CA ARG A 343 -21.19 4.22 -1.93
C ARG A 343 -21.56 5.36 -2.87
N ASN A 344 -20.81 5.53 -3.96
CA ASN A 344 -21.13 6.48 -5.02
C ASN A 344 -22.17 5.94 -6.01
N PHE A 345 -22.63 4.70 -5.87
CA PHE A 345 -23.51 3.99 -6.81
C PHE A 345 -24.75 3.45 -6.09
N THR A 346 -25.75 4.31 -5.84
CA THR A 346 -26.96 3.96 -5.08
C THR A 346 -27.80 2.83 -5.71
N GLN A 347 -27.73 2.67 -7.04
CA GLN A 347 -28.41 1.60 -7.77
C GLN A 347 -27.49 0.41 -8.08
N GLY A 348 -26.27 0.41 -7.54
CA GLY A 348 -25.21 -0.51 -7.94
C GLY A 348 -24.53 -0.09 -9.25
N THR A 349 -23.65 -0.96 -9.74
CA THR A 349 -22.86 -0.74 -10.96
C THR A 349 -22.79 -2.03 -11.77
N THR A 350 -22.59 -1.92 -13.08
CA THR A 350 -22.32 -3.08 -13.95
C THR A 350 -20.82 -3.31 -14.18
N THR A 351 -19.97 -2.38 -13.75
CA THR A 351 -18.52 -2.46 -13.89
C THR A 351 -17.89 -2.90 -12.56
N CYS A 352 -16.74 -3.59 -12.60
CA CYS A 352 -16.06 -4.04 -11.39
C CYS A 352 -15.72 -2.85 -10.47
N PRO A 353 -16.29 -2.75 -9.26
CA PRO A 353 -16.14 -1.56 -8.40
C PRO A 353 -14.72 -1.37 -7.81
N ASN A 354 -13.86 -2.38 -7.91
CA ASN A 354 -12.43 -2.26 -7.54
C ASN A 354 -11.49 -2.31 -8.76
N GLY A 355 -12.02 -2.50 -9.97
CA GLY A 355 -11.25 -2.58 -11.21
C GLY A 355 -10.35 -3.80 -11.39
N LEU A 356 -10.45 -4.84 -10.54
CA LEU A 356 -9.50 -5.98 -10.57
C LEU A 356 -9.99 -7.20 -11.36
N GLN A 357 -11.27 -7.25 -11.77
CA GLN A 357 -11.87 -8.43 -12.39
C GLN A 357 -11.10 -8.92 -13.62
N LYS A 358 -10.77 -8.02 -14.56
CA LYS A 358 -9.99 -8.38 -15.76
C LYS A 358 -8.56 -8.82 -15.45
N SER A 359 -7.91 -8.22 -14.45
CA SER A 359 -6.60 -8.67 -13.98
C SER A 359 -6.64 -10.09 -13.38
N PHE A 360 -7.67 -10.43 -12.60
CA PHE A 360 -7.89 -11.80 -12.11
C PHE A 360 -8.12 -12.79 -13.26
N ALA A 361 -8.89 -12.40 -14.27
CA ALA A 361 -9.12 -13.23 -15.45
C ALA A 361 -7.81 -13.53 -16.20
N LYS A 362 -6.97 -12.50 -16.39
CA LYS A 362 -5.65 -12.63 -17.03
C LYS A 362 -4.71 -13.54 -16.24
N ALA A 363 -4.67 -13.39 -14.91
CA ALA A 363 -3.89 -14.24 -14.02
C ALA A 363 -4.32 -15.72 -14.11
N THR A 364 -5.63 -15.97 -14.16
CA THR A 364 -6.20 -17.33 -14.25
C THR A 364 -5.88 -17.99 -15.60
N GLN A 365 -5.96 -17.22 -16.69
CA GLN A 365 -5.61 -17.69 -18.04
C GLN A 365 -4.14 -18.07 -18.14
N ALA A 366 -3.24 -17.23 -17.62
CA ALA A 366 -1.80 -17.50 -17.61
C ALA A 366 -1.46 -18.82 -16.91
N LYS A 367 -2.07 -19.08 -15.74
CA LYS A 367 -1.90 -20.35 -15.01
C LYS A 367 -2.43 -21.56 -15.78
N THR A 368 -3.60 -21.41 -16.41
CA THR A 368 -4.19 -22.49 -17.21
C THR A 368 -3.29 -22.85 -18.39
N ASN A 369 -2.72 -21.86 -19.07
CA ASN A 369 -1.80 -22.09 -20.19
C ASN A 369 -0.51 -22.78 -19.73
N ASN A 370 0.12 -22.32 -18.65
CA ASN A 370 1.31 -22.96 -18.08
C ASN A 370 1.05 -24.42 -17.67
N SER A 371 -0.13 -24.73 -17.12
CA SER A 371 -0.50 -26.10 -16.77
C SER A 371 -0.67 -27.00 -18.00
N ARG A 372 -1.18 -26.47 -19.12
CA ARG A 372 -1.31 -27.20 -20.39
C ARG A 372 0.04 -27.42 -21.06
N GLU A 373 0.91 -26.42 -21.06
CA GLU A 373 2.28 -26.55 -21.57
C GLU A 373 3.09 -27.57 -20.77
N ALA A 374 2.95 -27.61 -19.45
CA ALA A 374 3.55 -28.66 -18.62
C ALA A 374 3.03 -30.06 -19.01
N VAL A 375 1.71 -30.23 -19.16
CA VAL A 375 1.13 -31.51 -19.59
C VAL A 375 1.61 -31.92 -20.99
N HIS A 376 1.79 -30.96 -21.90
CA HIS A 376 2.33 -31.20 -23.24
C HIS A 376 3.84 -31.47 -23.26
N ALA A 377 4.63 -30.93 -22.32
CA ALA A 377 6.05 -31.23 -22.18
C ALA A 377 6.32 -32.62 -21.57
N PHE A 378 5.32 -33.22 -20.92
CA PHE A 378 5.37 -34.56 -20.33
C PHE A 378 4.50 -35.59 -21.08
N SER A 379 4.03 -35.26 -22.29
CA SER A 379 3.44 -36.20 -23.26
C SER A 379 4.31 -36.28 -24.49
#